data_AF-A0A060BXD4-F1
#
_entry.id   AF-A0A060BXD4-F1
#
_cell.length_a   1.000
_cell.length_b   1.000
_cell.length_c   1.000
_cell.angle_alpha   90.00
_cell.angle_beta   90.00
_cell.angle_gamma   90.00
#
_symmetry.space_group_name_H-M   'P 1'
#
loop_
_entity.id
_entity.type
_entity.pdbx_description
1 polymer ?
#
loop_
_entity_poly.entity_id
_entity_poly.type
_entity_poly.pdbx_seq_one_letter_code
_entity_poly.pdbx_strand_id
1 'polypeptide(L)'
;MNDSLAYLGRSLFSVDAGFTGSINELRIYDHARSATEIADADAAGPSVAAKSPLVRQMEYLNRGIVAVRNSSTSAYVGWRLLGNDPADIAFNLYRSSGGSQPVKLNATPLVTTTDFVDTSVNLSVTNRYFVRPVVDGVEQDASESFTLAANVAIQQ
;
A
#
# COMPACT_ATOMS: atom_id res chain seq x y z
N MET A 1 14.74 33.90 -4.50
CA MET A 1 13.30 33.73 -4.21
C MET A 1 13.21 33.58 -2.72
N ASN A 2 12.65 34.59 -2.04
CA ASN A 2 12.57 34.56 -0.58
C ASN A 2 11.32 33.76 -0.23
N ASP A 3 11.50 32.63 0.44
CA ASP A 3 10.40 31.87 1.02
C ASP A 3 9.83 32.68 2.19
N SER A 4 8.88 33.58 1.89
CA SER A 4 8.12 34.27 2.92
C SER A 4 7.17 33.27 3.56
N LEU A 5 7.60 32.72 4.70
CA LEU A 5 6.77 31.87 5.54
C LEU A 5 5.66 32.73 6.18
N ALA A 6 4.42 32.49 5.78
CA ALA A 6 3.25 33.08 6.42
C ALA A 6 2.79 32.20 7.58
N TYR A 7 2.77 32.76 8.79
CA TYR A 7 2.29 32.08 9.98
C TYR A 7 0.94 32.63 10.40
N LEU A 8 0.05 31.75 10.86
CA LEU A 8 -1.21 32.17 11.46
C LEU A 8 -0.91 33.02 12.70
N GLY A 9 -1.52 34.21 12.76
CA GLY A 9 -1.30 35.16 13.86
C GLY A 9 0.00 35.97 13.77
N ARG A 10 0.73 35.96 12.65
CA ARG A 10 1.88 36.86 12.41
C ARG A 10 1.71 37.65 11.11
N SER A 11 1.92 38.95 11.18
CA SER A 11 2.06 39.82 10.01
C SER A 11 3.36 39.54 9.27
N LEU A 12 3.39 39.82 7.97
CA LEU A 12 4.61 39.81 7.14
C LEU A 12 5.48 41.06 7.36
N PHE A 13 4.94 42.09 8.03
CA PHE A 13 5.71 43.26 8.44
C PHE A 13 6.28 43.03 9.84
N SER A 14 7.61 43.05 9.96
CA SER A 14 8.32 42.66 11.18
C SER A 14 8.08 43.57 12.38
N VAL A 15 7.59 44.79 12.16
CA VAL A 15 7.29 45.78 13.20
C VAL A 15 5.95 45.53 13.90
N ASP A 16 5.09 44.71 13.31
CA ASP A 16 3.77 44.44 13.89
C ASP A 16 3.88 43.42 15.04
N ALA A 17 3.07 43.67 16.08
CA ALA A 17 2.90 42.71 17.15
C ALA A 17 2.28 41.40 16.61
N GLY A 18 2.66 40.27 17.19
CA GLY A 18 1.96 39.01 16.94
C GLY A 18 0.55 39.04 17.54
N PHE A 19 -0.35 38.23 17.00
CA PHE A 19 -1.63 37.95 17.61
C PHE A 19 -1.44 37.41 19.03
N THR A 20 -2.10 38.01 20.02
CA THR A 20 -1.96 37.68 21.45
C THR A 20 -3.13 36.84 22.00
N GLY A 21 -3.93 36.20 21.14
CA GLY A 21 -5.04 35.34 21.54
C GLY A 21 -4.78 33.86 21.32
N SER A 22 -5.74 33.03 21.75
CA SER A 22 -5.80 31.60 21.40
C SER A 22 -6.71 31.39 20.21
N ILE A 23 -6.28 30.56 19.25
CA ILE A 23 -7.14 30.06 18.16
C ILE A 23 -7.75 28.75 18.63
N ASN A 24 -9.08 28.66 18.60
CA ASN A 24 -9.80 27.43 18.97
C ASN A 24 -9.91 26.44 17.79
N GLU A 25 -10.14 26.93 16.56
CA GLU A 25 -10.31 26.09 15.37
C GLU A 25 -9.84 26.80 14.08
N LEU A 26 -9.29 26.02 13.14
CA LEU A 26 -9.01 26.42 11.77
C LEU A 26 -9.46 25.31 10.82
N ARG A 27 -10.28 25.63 9.82
CA ARG A 27 -10.70 24.70 8.75
C ARG A 27 -10.12 25.16 7.41
N ILE A 28 -9.46 24.26 6.67
CA ILE A 28 -8.91 24.50 5.34
C ILE A 28 -9.65 23.60 4.35
N TYR A 29 -10.12 24.17 3.24
CA TYR A 29 -10.85 23.45 2.20
C TYR A 29 -10.06 23.50 0.88
N ASP A 30 -10.21 22.46 0.07
CA ASP A 30 -9.65 22.34 -1.28
C ASP A 30 -10.54 22.99 -2.37
N HIS A 31 -11.70 23.51 -1.98
CA HIS A 31 -12.67 24.17 -2.85
C HIS A 31 -13.24 25.44 -2.20
N ALA A 32 -13.83 26.31 -3.03
CA ALA A 32 -14.58 27.47 -2.54
C ALA A 32 -15.89 27.03 -1.89
N ARG A 33 -16.12 27.45 -0.64
CA ARG A 33 -17.36 27.18 0.11
C ARG A 33 -18.46 28.15 -0.29
N SER A 34 -19.70 27.68 -0.38
CA SER A 34 -20.87 28.54 -0.57
C SER A 34 -21.19 29.35 0.70
N ALA A 35 -21.95 30.44 0.54
CA ALA A 35 -22.35 31.28 1.68
C ALA A 35 -23.14 30.49 2.74
N THR A 36 -24.02 29.58 2.32
CA THR A 36 -24.81 28.72 3.22
C THR A 36 -23.91 27.79 4.03
N GLU A 37 -22.94 27.14 3.38
CA GLU A 37 -22.00 26.25 4.05
C GLU A 37 -21.08 26.96 5.06
N ILE A 38 -20.76 28.23 4.81
CA ILE A 38 -20.01 29.06 5.75
C ILE A 38 -20.88 29.38 6.97
N ALA A 39 -22.14 29.76 6.75
CA ALA A 39 -23.08 30.06 7.83
C ALA A 39 -23.37 28.84 8.72
N ASP A 40 -23.54 27.66 8.12
CA ASP A 40 -23.73 26.40 8.85
C ASP A 40 -22.49 26.03 9.68
N ALA A 41 -21.30 26.24 9.12
CA ALA A 41 -20.03 25.98 9.80
C ALA A 41 -19.78 26.91 11.00
N ASP A 42 -20.16 28.18 10.89
CA ASP A 42 -20.09 29.19 11.96
C ASP A 42 -21.10 28.88 13.08
N ALA A 43 -22.36 28.60 12.71
CA ALA A 43 -23.40 28.24 13.66
C ALA A 43 -23.10 26.94 14.44
N ALA A 44 -22.40 25.99 13.82
CA ALA A 44 -21.93 24.78 14.49
C ALA A 44 -20.83 25.03 15.52
N GLY A 45 -20.12 26.16 15.41
CA GLY A 45 -19.00 26.52 16.28
C GLY A 45 -17.81 25.56 16.17
N PRO A 46 -16.80 25.73 17.06
CA PRO A 46 -15.67 24.81 17.15
C PRO A 46 -16.20 23.44 17.54
N SER A 47 -16.15 22.50 16.60
CA SER A 47 -16.66 21.17 16.84
C SER A 47 -15.66 20.41 17.73
N VAL A 48 -16.12 19.69 18.75
CA VAL A 48 -15.37 18.53 19.31
C VAL A 48 -15.30 17.37 18.30
N ALA A 49 -15.48 17.65 17.01
CA ALA A 49 -15.50 16.69 15.93
C ALA A 49 -14.25 15.83 16.06
N ALA A 50 -14.46 14.55 16.34
CA ALA A 50 -13.42 13.56 16.33
C ALA A 50 -12.62 13.79 15.05
N LYS A 51 -11.33 14.08 15.20
CA LYS A 51 -10.41 14.33 14.10
C LYS A 51 -10.60 13.20 13.10
N SER A 52 -11.34 13.45 12.02
CA SER A 52 -11.47 12.47 10.96
C SER A 52 -10.03 12.19 10.53
N PRO A 53 -9.56 10.93 10.61
CA PRO A 53 -8.18 10.65 10.29
C PRO A 53 -7.98 11.14 8.87
N LEU A 54 -7.12 12.16 8.70
CA LEU A 54 -6.70 12.61 7.39
C LEU A 54 -6.13 11.37 6.69
N VAL A 55 -6.89 10.79 5.78
CA VAL A 55 -6.44 9.68 4.95
C VAL A 55 -5.38 10.24 4.03
N ARG A 56 -4.15 9.75 4.19
CA ARG A 56 -3.06 10.14 3.30
C ARG A 56 -3.38 9.58 1.91
N GLN A 57 -3.23 10.41 0.88
CA GLN A 57 -3.16 9.90 -0.47
C GLN A 57 -1.97 8.94 -0.55
N MET A 58 -2.25 7.68 -0.87
CA MET A 58 -1.25 6.63 -1.09
C MET A 58 -1.29 6.23 -2.56
N GLU A 59 -0.15 5.82 -3.09
CA GLU A 59 -0.08 5.26 -4.44
C GLU A 59 -0.86 3.94 -4.51
N TYR A 60 -1.52 3.71 -5.64
CA TYR A 60 -2.10 2.40 -5.93
C TYR A 60 -0.95 1.45 -6.32
N LEU A 61 -0.70 0.43 -5.50
CA LEU A 61 0.32 -0.58 -5.75
C LEU A 61 -0.31 -1.92 -6.08
N ASN A 62 0.29 -2.63 -7.03
CA ASN A 62 0.01 -4.03 -7.26
C ASN A 62 0.72 -4.91 -6.22
N ARG A 63 0.47 -6.22 -6.27
CA ARG A 63 1.00 -7.17 -5.29
C ARG A 63 2.53 -7.27 -5.37
N GLY A 64 3.13 -6.90 -6.48
CA GLY A 64 4.57 -6.77 -6.65
C GLY A 64 5.30 -8.09 -6.59
N ILE A 65 4.70 -9.16 -7.11
CA ILE A 65 5.32 -10.48 -7.01
C ILE A 65 6.61 -10.53 -7.82
N VAL A 66 7.65 -11.11 -7.22
CA VAL A 66 8.96 -11.36 -7.83
C VAL A 66 9.42 -12.78 -7.56
N ALA A 67 10.15 -13.37 -8.49
CA ALA A 67 10.80 -14.66 -8.30
C ALA A 67 12.24 -14.64 -8.77
N VAL A 68 13.13 -15.23 -7.99
CA VAL A 68 14.57 -15.24 -8.23
C VAL A 68 15.10 -16.64 -8.07
N ARG A 69 15.92 -17.10 -9.02
CA ARG A 69 16.66 -18.35 -8.87
C ARG A 69 17.77 -18.14 -7.83
N ASN A 70 17.60 -18.68 -6.64
CA ASN A 70 18.58 -18.53 -5.54
C ASN A 70 19.54 -19.74 -5.40
N SER A 71 19.28 -20.85 -6.11
CA SER A 71 20.21 -21.98 -6.19
C SER A 71 20.07 -22.78 -7.50
N SER A 72 20.80 -23.89 -7.61
CA SER A 72 20.64 -24.81 -8.73
C SER A 72 19.29 -25.51 -8.76
N THR A 73 18.58 -25.61 -7.63
CA THR A 73 17.35 -26.40 -7.43
C THR A 73 16.18 -25.62 -6.84
N SER A 74 16.35 -24.34 -6.50
CA SER A 74 15.31 -23.56 -5.84
C SER A 74 15.13 -22.16 -6.44
N ALA A 75 13.93 -21.63 -6.23
CA ALA A 75 13.60 -20.23 -6.47
C ALA A 75 13.01 -19.60 -5.20
N TYR A 76 13.47 -18.40 -4.87
CA TYR A 76 12.85 -17.55 -3.87
C TYR A 76 11.76 -16.71 -4.53
N VAL A 77 10.59 -16.60 -3.89
CA VAL A 77 9.46 -15.82 -4.37
C VAL A 77 9.03 -14.87 -3.26
N GLY A 78 8.80 -13.61 -3.58
CA GLY A 78 8.36 -12.59 -2.63
C GLY A 78 7.31 -11.66 -3.21
N TRP A 79 6.47 -11.09 -2.35
CA TRP A 79 5.43 -10.13 -2.72
C TRP A 79 5.18 -9.12 -1.59
N ARG A 80 4.38 -8.10 -1.87
CA ARG A 80 4.03 -7.02 -0.94
C ARG A 80 2.86 -7.41 -0.04
N LEU A 81 2.96 -7.02 1.23
CA LEU A 81 1.81 -6.73 2.08
C LEU A 81 1.41 -5.27 1.85
N LEU A 82 0.19 -5.01 1.42
CA LEU A 82 -0.31 -3.68 1.10
C LEU A 82 -0.92 -3.01 2.33
N GLY A 83 -0.88 -1.68 2.39
CA GLY A 83 -1.40 -0.92 3.53
C GLY A 83 -2.92 -1.02 3.72
N ASN A 84 -3.65 -1.51 2.70
CA ASN A 84 -5.09 -1.77 2.73
C ASN A 84 -5.44 -3.25 2.90
N ASP A 85 -4.46 -4.13 3.11
CA ASP A 85 -4.75 -5.53 3.43
C ASP A 85 -5.28 -5.66 4.87
N PRO A 86 -6.25 -6.54 5.12
CA PRO A 86 -6.65 -6.92 6.48
C PRO A 86 -5.48 -7.48 7.28
N ALA A 87 -5.51 -7.28 8.61
CA ALA A 87 -4.43 -7.73 9.50
C ALA A 87 -4.27 -9.26 9.54
N ASP A 88 -5.34 -9.99 9.23
CA ASP A 88 -5.42 -11.46 9.21
C ASP A 88 -5.39 -12.04 7.80
N ILE A 89 -5.01 -11.24 6.79
CA ILE A 89 -4.87 -11.72 5.42
C ILE A 89 -3.90 -12.91 5.34
N ALA A 90 -4.24 -13.87 4.50
CA ALA A 90 -3.34 -14.96 4.14
C ALA A 90 -3.09 -15.00 2.63
N PHE A 91 -2.10 -15.78 2.20
CA PHE A 91 -1.78 -15.93 0.78
C PHE A 91 -1.64 -17.40 0.38
N ASN A 92 -2.12 -17.72 -0.82
CA ASN A 92 -1.77 -18.95 -1.51
C ASN A 92 -0.88 -18.62 -2.71
N LEU A 93 0.23 -19.35 -2.83
CA LEU A 93 1.19 -19.19 -3.92
C LEU A 93 0.96 -20.27 -4.97
N TYR A 94 1.00 -19.86 -6.23
CA TYR A 94 0.83 -20.73 -7.37
C TYR A 94 1.99 -20.64 -8.36
N ARG A 95 2.28 -21.76 -9.02
CA ARG A 95 3.26 -21.83 -10.11
C ARG A 95 2.69 -22.56 -11.31
N SER A 96 2.80 -21.94 -12.49
CA SER A 96 2.67 -22.62 -13.79
C SER A 96 4.06 -22.92 -14.34
N SER A 97 4.35 -24.18 -14.67
CA SER A 97 5.63 -24.61 -15.24
C SER A 97 5.45 -24.99 -16.72
N GLY A 98 6.24 -24.38 -17.60
CA GLY A 98 6.21 -24.64 -19.04
C GLY A 98 4.85 -24.34 -19.71
N GLY A 99 4.03 -23.47 -19.12
CA GLY A 99 2.67 -23.18 -19.60
C GLY A 99 1.59 -24.18 -19.15
N SER A 100 1.93 -25.13 -18.28
CA SER A 100 0.96 -26.07 -17.69
C SER A 100 -0.03 -25.36 -16.75
N GLN A 101 -1.12 -26.05 -16.38
CA GLN A 101 -2.04 -25.53 -15.36
C GLN A 101 -1.30 -25.17 -14.06
N PRO A 102 -1.58 -24.02 -13.43
CA PRO A 102 -0.93 -23.63 -12.20
C PRO A 102 -1.22 -24.60 -11.05
N VAL A 103 -0.19 -24.93 -10.28
CA VAL A 103 -0.29 -25.74 -9.06
C VAL A 103 -0.10 -24.85 -7.83
N LYS A 104 -0.87 -25.10 -6.76
CA LYS A 104 -0.67 -24.45 -5.45
C LYS A 104 0.56 -25.05 -4.78
N LEU A 105 1.43 -24.20 -4.24
CA LEU A 105 2.71 -24.62 -3.66
C LEU A 105 2.67 -24.81 -2.13
N ASN A 106 1.74 -24.15 -1.45
CA ASN A 106 1.58 -24.22 0.01
C ASN A 106 0.35 -25.07 0.38
N ALA A 107 0.49 -25.94 1.39
CA ALA A 107 -0.60 -26.79 1.86
C ALA A 107 -1.62 -26.01 2.72
N THR A 108 -1.14 -25.06 3.53
CA THR A 108 -1.94 -24.15 4.35
C THR A 108 -1.68 -22.70 3.91
N PRO A 109 -2.68 -21.80 3.95
CA PRO A 109 -2.47 -20.39 3.64
C PRO A 109 -1.33 -19.76 4.45
N LEU A 110 -0.52 -18.93 3.80
CA LEU A 110 0.63 -18.26 4.39
C LEU A 110 0.17 -17.00 5.13
N VAL A 111 0.33 -16.97 6.45
CA VAL A 111 -0.18 -15.90 7.35
C VAL A 111 0.92 -15.10 8.05
N THR A 112 2.15 -15.61 8.06
CA THR A 112 3.26 -15.02 8.84
C THR A 112 4.31 -14.33 7.98
N THR A 113 4.30 -14.59 6.67
CA THR A 113 5.30 -14.07 5.74
C THR A 113 4.68 -13.78 4.37
N THR A 114 5.35 -12.93 3.59
CA THR A 114 5.04 -12.62 2.20
C THR A 114 6.13 -13.09 1.25
N ASP A 115 6.77 -14.21 1.61
CA ASP A 115 7.77 -14.91 0.81
C ASP A 115 7.58 -16.44 0.84
N PHE A 116 8.29 -17.12 -0.06
CA PHE A 116 8.30 -18.57 -0.14
C PHE A 116 9.55 -19.07 -0.89
N VAL A 117 10.12 -20.19 -0.47
CA VAL A 117 11.19 -20.88 -1.22
C VAL A 117 10.61 -22.11 -1.90
N ASP A 118 10.51 -22.07 -3.22
CA ASP A 118 10.08 -23.19 -4.04
C ASP A 118 11.26 -24.12 -4.34
N THR A 119 11.31 -25.24 -3.64
CA THR A 119 12.32 -26.30 -3.82
C THR A 119 11.90 -27.37 -4.84
N SER A 120 10.69 -27.26 -5.39
CA SER A 120 10.11 -28.21 -6.35
C SER A 120 10.15 -27.70 -7.80
N VAL A 121 10.78 -26.54 -8.01
CA VAL A 121 10.80 -25.85 -9.30
C VAL A 121 11.66 -26.59 -10.33
N ASN A 122 11.11 -26.78 -11.53
CA ASN A 122 11.90 -27.18 -12.68
C ASN A 122 12.47 -25.92 -13.35
N LEU A 123 13.74 -25.61 -13.09
CA LEU A 123 14.42 -24.42 -13.60
C LEU A 123 14.81 -24.50 -15.09
N SER A 124 14.66 -25.67 -15.72
CA SER A 124 14.91 -25.86 -17.15
C SER A 124 13.73 -25.43 -18.04
N VAL A 125 12.60 -25.06 -17.43
CA VAL A 125 11.43 -24.50 -18.12
C VAL A 125 11.08 -23.12 -17.57
N THR A 126 10.31 -22.36 -18.34
CA THR A 126 9.76 -21.09 -17.87
C THR A 126 8.76 -21.36 -16.74
N ASN A 127 8.87 -20.63 -15.64
CA ASN A 127 7.96 -20.70 -14.51
C ASN A 127 7.25 -19.36 -14.32
N ARG A 128 5.93 -19.39 -14.14
CA ARG A 128 5.12 -18.21 -13.88
C ARG A 128 4.48 -18.31 -12.50
N TYR A 129 4.77 -17.35 -11.64
CA TYR A 129 4.28 -17.28 -10.26
C TYR A 129 3.22 -16.21 -10.11
N PHE A 130 2.22 -16.46 -9.28
CA PHE A 130 1.24 -15.47 -8.82
C PHE A 130 0.71 -15.89 -7.45
N VAL A 131 0.18 -14.93 -6.69
CA VAL A 131 -0.47 -15.21 -5.41
C VAL A 131 -1.97 -14.94 -5.50
N ARG A 132 -2.72 -15.61 -4.63
CA ARG A 132 -4.11 -15.28 -4.34
C ARG A 132 -4.23 -14.90 -2.87
N PRO A 133 -4.69 -13.68 -2.55
CA PRO A 133 -5.06 -13.34 -1.19
C PRO A 133 -6.17 -14.25 -0.69
N VAL A 134 -6.21 -14.49 0.61
CA VAL A 134 -7.28 -15.18 1.31
C VAL A 134 -7.76 -14.25 2.41
N VAL A 135 -9.02 -13.86 2.35
CA VAL A 135 -9.67 -12.96 3.30
C VAL A 135 -10.89 -13.68 3.84
N ASP A 136 -11.02 -13.74 5.17
CA ASP A 136 -12.09 -14.48 5.86
C ASP A 136 -12.19 -15.95 5.41
N GLY A 137 -11.05 -16.57 5.10
CA GLY A 137 -10.97 -17.95 4.59
C GLY A 137 -11.37 -18.14 3.12
N VAL A 138 -11.76 -17.07 2.42
CA VAL A 138 -12.13 -17.11 1.00
C VAL A 138 -10.98 -16.61 0.13
N GLU A 139 -10.60 -17.44 -0.84
CA GLU A 139 -9.58 -17.09 -1.81
C GLU A 139 -10.09 -16.05 -2.82
N GLN A 140 -9.33 -14.97 -3.00
CA GLN A 140 -9.64 -13.83 -3.85
C GLN A 140 -9.04 -14.00 -5.26
N ASP A 141 -9.24 -13.01 -6.11
CA ASP A 141 -8.66 -12.96 -7.45
C ASP A 141 -7.13 -13.05 -7.42
N ALA A 142 -6.58 -13.60 -8.50
CA ALA A 142 -5.14 -13.73 -8.67
C ALA A 142 -4.47 -12.35 -8.83
N SER A 143 -3.29 -12.21 -8.26
CA SER A 143 -2.39 -11.10 -8.56
C SER A 143 -1.95 -11.12 -10.03
N GLU A 144 -1.26 -10.06 -10.45
CA GLU A 144 -0.36 -10.15 -11.59
C GLU A 144 0.64 -11.30 -11.40
N SER A 145 1.27 -11.72 -12.50
CA SER A 145 2.24 -12.81 -12.45
C SER A 145 3.64 -12.34 -12.75
N PHE A 146 4.62 -13.02 -12.14
CA PHE A 146 6.02 -12.89 -12.47
C PHE A 146 6.51 -14.10 -13.28
N THR A 147 7.29 -13.84 -14.33
CA THR A 147 7.88 -14.90 -15.16
C THR A 147 9.36 -15.06 -14.83
N LEU A 148 9.70 -16.23 -14.28
CA LEU A 148 11.07 -16.70 -14.15
C LEU A 148 11.43 -17.50 -15.41
N ALA A 149 12.30 -16.95 -16.25
CA ALA A 149 12.73 -17.60 -17.48
C ALA A 149 13.50 -18.90 -17.20
N ALA A 150 13.41 -19.85 -18.15
CA ALA A 150 14.20 -21.08 -18.11
C ALA A 150 15.70 -20.77 -18.06
N ASN A 151 16.45 -21.54 -17.27
CA ASN A 151 17.91 -21.51 -17.18
C ASN A 151 18.51 -20.13 -16.84
N VAL A 152 17.74 -19.25 -16.20
CA VAL A 152 18.25 -17.96 -15.72
C VAL A 152 19.44 -18.16 -14.76
N ALA A 153 20.38 -17.22 -14.75
CA ALA A 153 21.50 -17.24 -13.83
C ALA A 153 21.02 -17.21 -12.37
N ILE A 154 21.80 -17.82 -11.48
CA ILE A 154 21.57 -17.70 -10.04
C ILE A 154 21.83 -16.24 -9.64
N GLN A 155 20.94 -15.68 -8.83
CA GLN A 155 21.10 -14.36 -8.22
C GLN A 155 21.06 -14.52 -6.69
N GLN A 156 21.97 -13.82 -6.01
CA GLN A 156 22.14 -13.81 -4.55
C GLN A 156 21.87 -12.41 -4.03
#